data_AF-A0A928CGE3-F1
#
_entry.id   AF-A0A928CGE3-F1
#
_cell.length_a   1.000
_cell.length_b   1.000
_cell.length_c   1.000
_cell.angle_alpha   90.00
_cell.angle_beta   90.00
_cell.angle_gamma   90.00
#
_symmetry.space_group_name_H-M   'P 1'
#
loop_
_entity.id
_entity.type
_entity.pdbx_description
1 polymer ?
#
loop_
_entity_poly.entity_id
_entity_poly.type
_entity_poly.pdbx_seq_one_letter_code
_entity_poly.pdbx_strand_id
1 'polypeptide(L)'
;MKKSLKTRLTLIISAVAIVAMASIAIYVTRYASTEYTQQVEKTLLEIAKSSAKQVKAKVDEEFALIHSFAKLPAITKSDYTKEEFDAKKDILEKCQFFLPFYSQFPEKYENIAFYDKDGFLALPNGTVMQLKNKPYVVEPCATGKDYVEDPRFSTVNNQVL
;
A
#
# COMPACT_ATOMS: atom_id res chain seq x y z
N MET A 1 -58.67 42.83 33.33
CA MET A 1 -58.02 43.85 32.46
C MET A 1 -58.14 43.44 30.99
N LYS A 2 -58.92 44.17 30.18
CA LYS A 2 -58.98 43.94 28.73
C LYS A 2 -57.66 44.43 28.10
N LYS A 3 -56.82 43.53 27.59
CA LYS A 3 -55.56 43.89 26.91
C LYS A 3 -55.89 44.70 25.64
N SER A 4 -55.18 45.80 25.43
CA SER A 4 -55.31 46.68 24.27
C SER A 4 -55.10 45.92 22.96
N LEU A 5 -55.88 46.28 21.94
CA LEU A 5 -55.78 45.71 20.59
C LEU A 5 -54.36 45.82 20.02
N LYS A 6 -53.68 46.95 20.30
CA LYS A 6 -52.27 47.15 19.94
C LYS A 6 -51.37 46.09 20.56
N THR A 7 -51.52 45.83 21.85
CA THR A 7 -50.70 44.83 22.56
C THR A 7 -50.90 43.42 22.00
N ARG A 8 -52.13 43.04 21.63
CA ARG A 8 -52.42 41.76 20.97
C ARG A 8 -51.78 41.68 19.59
N LEU A 9 -51.89 42.74 18.80
CA LEU A 9 -51.32 42.80 17.45
C LEU A 9 -49.80 42.68 17.49
N THR A 10 -49.14 43.42 18.41
CA THR A 10 -47.69 43.34 18.59
C THR A 10 -47.28 41.92 18.99
N LEU A 11 -47.99 41.28 19.91
CA LEU A 11 -47.69 39.91 20.36
C LEU A 11 -47.79 38.89 19.22
N ILE A 12 -48.80 39.02 18.36
CA ILE A 12 -48.97 38.14 17.19
C ILE A 12 -47.84 38.36 16.18
N ILE A 13 -47.49 39.61 15.88
CA ILE A 13 -46.38 39.93 14.97
C ILE A 13 -45.05 39.40 15.52
N SER A 14 -44.79 39.59 16.82
CA SER A 14 -43.60 39.04 17.48
C SER A 14 -43.56 37.52 17.41
N ALA A 15 -44.69 36.85 17.67
CA ALA A 15 -44.79 35.40 17.61
C ALA A 15 -44.51 34.87 16.19
N VAL A 16 -45.07 35.51 15.16
CA VAL A 16 -44.82 35.16 13.75
C VAL A 16 -43.35 35.38 13.39
N ALA A 17 -42.75 36.48 13.81
CA ALA A 17 -41.33 36.75 13.57
C ALA A 17 -40.42 35.69 14.20
N ILE A 18 -40.71 35.26 15.43
CA ILE A 18 -39.97 34.22 16.13
C ILE A 18 -40.07 32.88 15.38
N VAL A 19 -41.28 32.49 14.95
CA VAL A 19 -41.49 31.24 14.20
C VAL A 19 -40.77 31.28 12.85
N ALA A 20 -40.78 32.42 12.15
CA ALA A 20 -40.07 32.58 10.89
C ALA A 20 -38.55 32.43 11.08
N MET A 21 -37.96 33.08 12.08
CA MET A 21 -36.54 32.96 12.40
C MET A 21 -36.15 31.53 12.79
N ALA A 22 -36.97 30.85 13.61
CA ALA A 22 -36.72 29.47 13.99
C ALA A 22 -36.73 28.52 12.77
N SER A 23 -37.67 28.74 11.83
CA SER A 23 -37.77 27.96 10.60
C SER A 23 -36.54 28.12 9.72
N ILE A 24 -36.05 29.35 9.57
CA ILE A 24 -34.81 29.65 8.83
C ILE A 24 -33.61 29.00 9.52
N ALA A 25 -33.52 29.10 10.84
CA ALA A 25 -32.41 28.50 11.60
C ALA A 25 -32.36 26.97 11.44
N ILE A 26 -33.51 26.28 11.47
CA ILE A 26 -33.60 24.83 11.23
C ILE A 26 -33.19 24.49 9.79
N TYR A 27 -33.62 25.29 8.82
CA TYR A 27 -33.26 25.07 7.42
C TYR A 27 -31.75 25.23 7.18
N VAL A 28 -31.17 26.32 7.69
CA VAL A 28 -29.74 26.63 7.57
C VAL A 28 -28.88 25.56 8.24
N THR A 29 -29.26 25.09 9.44
CA THR A 29 -28.50 24.04 10.14
C THR A 29 -28.51 22.71 9.39
N ARG A 30 -29.65 22.30 8.81
CA ARG A 30 -29.74 21.08 7.97
C ARG A 30 -28.96 21.21 6.66
N TYR A 31 -28.99 22.37 6.03
CA TYR A 31 -28.24 22.61 4.80
C TYR A 31 -26.74 22.60 5.08
N ALA A 32 -26.30 23.34 6.10
CA ALA A 32 -24.90 23.36 6.54
C ALA A 32 -24.40 21.95 6.91
N SER A 33 -25.18 21.16 7.64
CA SER A 33 -24.77 19.78 7.99
C SER A 33 -24.56 18.90 6.76
N THR A 34 -25.36 19.08 5.72
CA THR A 34 -25.23 18.30 4.47
C THR A 34 -23.97 18.71 3.71
N GLU A 35 -23.74 20.01 3.57
CA GLU A 35 -22.56 20.56 2.90
C GLU A 35 -21.26 20.19 3.64
N TYR A 36 -21.27 20.27 4.98
CA TYR A 36 -20.14 19.80 5.80
C TYR A 36 -19.90 18.30 5.63
N THR A 37 -20.95 17.48 5.56
CA THR A 37 -20.79 16.03 5.35
C THR A 37 -20.14 15.75 3.99
N GLN A 38 -20.62 16.38 2.92
CA GLN A 38 -20.04 16.23 1.59
C GLN A 38 -18.58 16.72 1.53
N GLN A 39 -18.27 17.80 2.25
CA GLN A 39 -16.90 18.32 2.33
C GLN A 39 -15.99 17.33 3.05
N VAL A 40 -16.42 16.76 4.18
CA VAL A 40 -15.66 15.73 4.91
C VAL A 40 -15.47 14.48 4.03
N GLU A 41 -16.51 14.00 3.36
CA GLU A 41 -16.41 12.87 2.42
C GLU A 41 -15.39 13.13 1.32
N LYS A 42 -15.43 14.33 0.71
CA LYS A 42 -14.46 14.73 -0.31
C LYS A 42 -13.04 14.76 0.24
N THR A 43 -12.83 15.34 1.42
CA THR A 43 -11.52 15.37 2.07
C THR A 43 -11.02 13.97 2.40
N LEU A 44 -11.87 13.08 2.93
CA LEU A 44 -11.51 11.69 3.19
C LEU A 44 -11.14 10.95 1.91
N LEU A 45 -11.88 11.18 0.83
CA LEU A 45 -11.59 10.59 -0.48
C LEU A 45 -10.28 11.11 -1.07
N GLU A 46 -9.99 12.40 -0.91
CA GLU A 46 -8.70 12.99 -1.32
C GLU A 46 -7.53 12.44 -0.51
N ILE A 47 -7.69 12.29 0.82
CA ILE A 47 -6.71 11.65 1.69
C ILE A 47 -6.48 10.21 1.26
N ALA A 48 -7.54 9.42 1.09
CA ALA A 48 -7.44 8.02 0.67
C ALA A 48 -6.73 7.88 -0.68
N LYS A 49 -7.06 8.73 -1.66
CA LYS A 49 -6.37 8.78 -2.96
C LYS A 49 -4.90 9.17 -2.83
N SER A 50 -4.59 10.14 -1.97
CA SER A 50 -3.21 10.56 -1.71
C SER A 50 -2.39 9.44 -1.07
N SER A 51 -2.94 8.76 -0.06
CA SER A 51 -2.31 7.60 0.57
C SER A 51 -2.10 6.46 -0.42
N ALA A 52 -3.10 6.12 -1.23
CA ALA A 52 -2.96 5.09 -2.26
C ALA A 52 -1.87 5.45 -3.29
N LYS A 53 -1.77 6.73 -3.68
CA LYS A 53 -0.73 7.21 -4.59
C LYS A 53 0.66 7.09 -3.96
N GLN A 54 0.81 7.40 -2.67
CA GLN A 54 2.08 7.27 -1.95
C GLN A 54 2.52 5.81 -1.83
N VAL A 55 1.60 4.90 -1.48
CA VAL A 55 1.88 3.45 -1.42
C VAL A 55 2.30 2.94 -2.80
N LYS A 56 1.56 3.33 -3.86
CA LYS A 56 1.91 2.95 -5.23
C LYS A 56 3.30 3.47 -5.62
N ALA A 57 3.60 4.73 -5.34
CA ALA A 57 4.90 5.31 -5.66
C ALA A 57 6.05 4.56 -4.95
N LYS A 58 5.84 4.17 -3.68
CA LYS A 58 6.80 3.34 -2.94
C LYS A 58 7.00 1.97 -3.60
N VAL A 59 5.93 1.29 -3.96
CA VAL A 59 6.01 0.00 -4.65
C VAL A 59 6.70 0.13 -6.01
N ASP A 60 6.40 1.17 -6.77
CA ASP A 60 7.04 1.45 -8.07
C ASP A 60 8.55 1.73 -7.90
N GLU A 61 8.97 2.42 -6.82
CA GLU A 61 10.38 2.60 -6.46
C GLU A 61 11.08 1.25 -6.19
N GLU A 62 10.44 0.35 -5.45
CA GLU A 62 10.99 -0.99 -5.18
C GLU A 62 11.10 -1.82 -6.47
N PHE A 63 10.11 -1.77 -7.35
CA PHE A 63 10.21 -2.45 -8.64
C PHE A 63 11.32 -1.87 -9.51
N ALA A 64 11.51 -0.55 -9.54
CA ALA A 64 12.62 0.05 -10.26
C ALA A 64 13.98 -0.45 -9.76
N LEU A 65 14.12 -0.67 -8.45
CA LEU A 65 15.30 -1.28 -7.86
C LEU A 65 15.47 -2.75 -8.29
N ILE A 66 14.41 -3.56 -8.21
CA ILE A 66 14.42 -4.97 -8.67
C ILE A 66 14.80 -5.07 -10.15
N HIS A 67 14.22 -4.22 -11.01
CA HIS A 67 14.55 -4.15 -12.44
C HIS A 67 16.00 -3.74 -12.68
N SER A 68 16.56 -2.89 -11.82
CA SER A 68 17.97 -2.51 -11.90
C SER A 68 18.87 -3.69 -11.55
N PHE A 69 18.52 -4.49 -10.54
CA PHE A 69 19.22 -5.73 -10.22
C PHE A 69 19.10 -6.77 -11.32
N ALA A 70 17.92 -6.95 -11.90
CA ALA A 70 17.67 -7.90 -12.96
C ALA A 70 18.48 -7.61 -14.24
N LYS A 71 18.95 -6.38 -14.44
CA LYS A 71 19.80 -5.97 -15.57
C LYS A 71 21.29 -6.14 -15.32
N LEU A 72 21.71 -6.48 -14.09
CA LEU A 72 23.12 -6.61 -13.77
C LEU A 72 23.73 -7.79 -14.54
N PRO A 73 24.96 -7.66 -15.08
CA PRO A 73 25.66 -8.75 -15.75
C PRO A 73 25.81 -10.00 -14.89
N ALA A 74 25.97 -9.84 -13.57
CA ALA A 74 26.05 -10.96 -12.62
C ALA A 74 24.75 -11.79 -12.55
N ILE A 75 23.61 -11.21 -12.91
CA ILE A 75 22.29 -11.86 -12.90
C ILE A 75 21.90 -12.34 -14.31
N THR A 76 22.23 -11.56 -15.34
CA THR A 76 21.84 -11.80 -16.74
C THR A 76 22.77 -12.76 -17.49
N LYS A 77 24.05 -12.84 -17.13
CA LYS A 77 24.97 -13.79 -17.76
C LYS A 77 24.59 -15.21 -17.33
N SER A 78 24.08 -15.96 -18.30
CA SER A 78 23.89 -17.40 -18.26
C SER A 78 24.94 -18.08 -19.14
N ASP A 79 26.18 -17.59 -19.09
CA ASP A 79 27.33 -18.19 -19.80
C ASP A 79 27.83 -19.48 -19.12
N TYR A 80 26.95 -20.21 -18.45
CA TYR A 80 27.32 -21.40 -17.70
C TYR A 80 26.50 -22.59 -18.17
N THR A 81 27.22 -23.65 -18.47
CA THR A 81 26.64 -24.93 -18.90
C THR A 81 25.75 -25.49 -17.78
N LYS A 82 24.73 -26.27 -18.16
CA LYS A 82 23.77 -26.89 -17.23
C LYS A 82 24.48 -27.65 -16.08
N GLU A 83 25.69 -28.15 -16.33
CA GLU A 83 26.57 -28.85 -15.39
C GLU A 83 27.19 -27.95 -14.30
N GLU A 84 27.44 -26.66 -14.58
CA GLU A 84 27.91 -25.68 -13.59
C GLU A 84 26.75 -25.15 -12.72
N PHE A 85 25.53 -25.14 -13.28
CA PHE A 85 24.31 -24.79 -12.57
C PHE A 85 23.90 -25.88 -11.57
N ASP A 86 24.04 -27.16 -11.94
CA ASP A 86 23.81 -28.31 -11.05
C ASP A 86 24.76 -28.33 -9.84
N ALA A 87 25.87 -27.61 -9.89
CA ALA A 87 26.86 -27.56 -8.82
C ALA A 87 26.50 -26.63 -7.63
N LYS A 88 25.31 -26.02 -7.58
CA LYS A 88 24.85 -25.07 -6.53
C LYS A 88 25.70 -23.80 -6.36
N LYS A 89 26.80 -23.67 -7.10
CA LYS A 89 27.80 -22.60 -6.96
C LYS A 89 27.32 -21.28 -7.57
N ASP A 90 26.63 -21.33 -8.71
CA ASP A 90 26.12 -20.13 -9.42
C ASP A 90 25.02 -19.39 -8.65
N ILE A 91 24.02 -20.10 -8.13
CA ILE A 91 22.96 -19.48 -7.31
C ILE A 91 23.54 -18.91 -6.02
N LEU A 92 24.51 -19.60 -5.40
CA LEU A 92 25.16 -19.11 -4.19
C LEU A 92 25.96 -17.83 -4.46
N GLU A 93 26.73 -17.76 -5.55
CA GLU A 93 27.47 -16.57 -5.97
C GLU A 93 26.53 -15.39 -6.26
N LYS A 94 25.41 -15.64 -6.95
CA LYS A 94 24.36 -14.63 -7.20
C LYS A 94 23.68 -14.17 -5.91
N CYS A 95 23.41 -15.06 -4.97
CA CYS A 95 22.84 -14.69 -3.67
C CYS A 95 23.85 -13.91 -2.82
N GLN A 96 25.14 -14.28 -2.87
CA GLN A 96 26.21 -13.55 -2.20
C GLN A 96 26.42 -12.14 -2.78
N PHE A 97 26.15 -11.93 -4.06
CA PHE A 97 26.20 -10.61 -4.67
C PHE A 97 25.25 -9.60 -3.99
N PHE A 98 24.09 -10.06 -3.48
CA PHE A 98 23.12 -9.18 -2.82
C PHE A 98 23.40 -8.94 -1.32
N LEU A 99 24.29 -9.73 -0.70
CA LEU A 99 24.61 -9.60 0.73
C LEU A 99 25.12 -8.20 1.13
N PRO A 100 26.07 -7.58 0.40
CA PRO A 100 26.53 -6.25 0.74
C PRO A 100 25.41 -5.20 0.64
N PHE A 101 24.50 -5.33 -0.34
CA PHE A 101 23.40 -4.39 -0.51
C PHE A 101 22.40 -4.49 0.64
N TYR A 102 22.01 -5.71 1.03
CA TYR A 102 21.16 -5.93 2.19
C TYR A 102 21.76 -5.32 3.47
N SER A 103 23.07 -5.51 3.68
CA SER A 103 23.76 -4.99 4.87
C SER A 103 23.77 -3.45 4.96
N GLN A 104 23.55 -2.74 3.86
CA GLN A 104 23.45 -1.28 3.83
C GLN A 104 22.06 -0.76 4.20
N PHE A 105 21.03 -1.61 4.12
CA PHE A 105 19.64 -1.23 4.38
C PHE A 105 18.90 -2.24 5.29
N PRO A 106 19.47 -2.61 6.45
CA PRO A 106 18.90 -3.65 7.33
C PRO A 106 17.55 -3.26 7.96
N GLU A 107 17.24 -1.96 8.01
CA GLU A 107 15.95 -1.45 8.53
C GLU A 107 14.87 -1.41 7.44
N LYS A 108 15.24 -1.50 6.16
CA LYS A 108 14.31 -1.34 5.04
C LYS A 108 13.88 -2.68 4.44
N TYR A 109 14.81 -3.62 4.35
CA TYR A 109 14.54 -4.94 3.80
C TYR A 109 14.85 -5.98 4.86
N GLU A 110 13.97 -6.97 4.98
CA GLU A 110 14.21 -8.15 5.82
C GLU A 110 15.04 -9.20 5.07
N ASN A 111 14.85 -9.31 3.75
CA ASN A 111 15.63 -10.19 2.89
C ASN A 111 15.57 -9.75 1.43
N ILE A 112 16.63 -10.01 0.67
CA ILE A 112 16.67 -9.92 -0.79
C ILE A 112 17.26 -11.22 -1.29
N ALA A 113 16.51 -11.93 -2.12
CA ALA A 113 16.82 -13.29 -2.53
C ALA A 113 16.71 -13.45 -4.04
N PHE A 114 17.63 -14.22 -4.62
CA PHE A 114 17.57 -14.65 -6.00
C PHE A 114 17.16 -16.12 -6.05
N TYR A 115 16.13 -16.43 -6.83
CA TYR A 115 15.69 -17.80 -7.08
C TYR A 115 15.71 -18.10 -8.57
N ASP A 116 15.92 -19.37 -8.91
CA ASP A 116 15.92 -19.81 -10.29
C ASP A 116 14.51 -20.08 -10.84
N LYS A 117 14.45 -20.42 -12.13
CA LYS A 117 13.20 -20.79 -12.83
C LYS A 117 12.48 -22.00 -12.22
N ASP A 118 13.19 -22.83 -11.46
CA ASP A 118 12.69 -24.04 -10.81
C ASP A 118 12.30 -23.77 -9.35
N GLY A 119 12.44 -22.52 -8.87
CA GLY A 119 12.08 -22.05 -7.54
C GLY A 119 13.15 -22.30 -6.47
N PHE A 120 14.38 -22.70 -6.85
CA PHE A 120 15.45 -22.93 -5.90
C PHE A 120 16.11 -21.61 -5.48
N LEU A 121 16.32 -21.47 -4.17
CA LEU A 121 17.04 -20.37 -3.52
C LEU A 121 18.22 -20.95 -2.76
N ALA A 122 19.41 -20.38 -2.91
CA ALA A 122 20.55 -20.67 -2.03
C ALA A 122 20.70 -19.56 -0.98
N LEU A 123 20.71 -19.94 0.29
CA LEU A 123 21.01 -19.05 1.39
C LEU A 123 22.53 -18.85 1.53
N PRO A 124 22.98 -17.73 2.11
CA PRO A 124 24.40 -17.44 2.37
C PRO A 124 25.15 -18.55 3.15
N ASN A 125 24.42 -19.30 3.98
CA ASN A 125 24.95 -20.43 4.76
C ASN A 125 25.07 -21.73 3.95
N GLY A 126 24.84 -21.70 2.63
CA GLY A 126 24.88 -22.86 1.74
C GLY A 126 23.61 -23.72 1.75
N THR A 127 22.60 -23.37 2.54
CA THR A 127 21.31 -24.08 2.58
C THR A 127 20.53 -23.78 1.30
N VAL A 128 20.03 -24.80 0.63
CA VAL A 128 19.16 -24.64 -0.54
C VAL A 128 17.71 -24.87 -0.11
N MET A 129 16.83 -23.93 -0.45
CA MET A 129 15.39 -24.01 -0.20
C MET A 129 14.63 -24.06 -1.53
N GLN A 130 13.44 -24.67 -1.50
CA GLN A 130 12.57 -24.78 -2.67
C GLN A 130 11.29 -23.96 -2.43
N LEU A 131 11.04 -22.98 -3.30
CA LEU A 131 9.97 -22.00 -3.22
C LEU A 131 8.94 -22.10 -4.35
N LYS A 132 9.02 -23.15 -5.18
CA LYS A 132 8.13 -23.39 -6.34
C LYS A 132 6.62 -23.35 -6.06
N ASN A 133 6.21 -23.45 -4.80
CA ASN A 133 4.79 -23.39 -4.41
C ASN A 133 4.39 -22.02 -3.81
N LYS A 134 5.29 -21.03 -3.80
CA LYS A 134 5.03 -19.71 -3.21
C LYS A 134 4.49 -18.75 -4.28
N PRO A 135 3.38 -18.03 -4.05
CA PRO A 135 2.79 -17.12 -5.04
C PRO A 135 3.77 -16.07 -5.57
N TYR A 136 4.57 -15.45 -4.69
CA TYR A 136 5.61 -14.49 -5.07
C TYR A 136 6.75 -15.06 -5.97
N VAL A 137 6.79 -16.38 -6.19
CA VAL A 137 7.68 -17.04 -7.16
C VAL A 137 6.91 -17.45 -8.40
N VAL A 138 5.77 -18.12 -8.22
CA VAL A 138 5.00 -18.72 -9.33
C VAL A 138 4.43 -17.66 -10.26
N GLU A 139 3.79 -16.64 -9.71
CA GLU A 139 3.10 -15.60 -10.48
C GLU A 139 4.05 -14.77 -11.36
N PRO A 140 5.16 -14.21 -10.84
CA PRO A 140 6.10 -13.46 -11.69
C PRO A 140 6.81 -14.37 -12.70
N CYS A 141 7.14 -15.63 -12.36
CA CYS A 141 7.73 -16.56 -13.33
C CYS A 141 6.76 -16.95 -14.45
N ALA A 142 5.47 -17.11 -14.16
CA ALA A 142 4.47 -17.49 -15.16
C ALA A 142 4.09 -16.33 -16.08
N THR A 143 4.02 -15.11 -15.54
CA THR A 143 3.52 -13.94 -16.27
C THR A 143 4.62 -13.05 -16.85
N GLY A 144 5.85 -13.15 -16.33
CA GLY A 144 6.94 -12.23 -16.63
C GLY A 144 6.68 -10.79 -16.15
N LYS A 145 5.75 -10.61 -15.20
CA LYS A 145 5.33 -9.31 -14.68
C LYS A 145 5.69 -9.17 -13.21
N ASP A 146 5.82 -7.91 -12.80
CA ASP A 146 5.95 -7.51 -11.40
C ASP A 146 4.78 -8.02 -10.57
N TYR A 147 5.08 -8.56 -9.39
CA TYR A 147 4.10 -9.16 -8.49
C TYR A 147 4.34 -8.71 -7.05
N VAL A 148 3.26 -8.36 -6.35
CA VAL A 148 3.24 -8.09 -4.89
C VAL A 148 2.28 -9.09 -4.26
N GLU A 149 2.72 -9.79 -3.22
CA GLU A 149 1.85 -10.64 -2.41
C GLU A 149 1.22 -9.81 -1.29
N ASP A 150 -0.01 -10.14 -0.90
CA ASP A 150 -0.63 -9.56 0.29
C ASP A 150 0.17 -9.93 1.55
N PRO A 151 0.15 -9.07 2.58
CA PRO A 151 0.91 -9.32 3.79
C PRO A 151 0.55 -10.64 4.45
N ARG A 152 1.56 -11.42 4.85
CA ARG A 152 1.37 -12.74 5.47
C ARG A 152 2.47 -13.08 6.45
N PHE A 153 2.21 -13.99 7.36
CA PHE A 153 3.26 -14.49 8.24
C PHE A 153 4.30 -15.30 7.45
N SER A 154 5.56 -14.91 7.58
CA SER A 154 6.72 -15.66 7.13
C SER A 154 6.78 -17.02 7.82
N THR A 155 6.89 -18.08 7.01
CA THR A 155 7.15 -19.43 7.53
C THR A 155 8.59 -19.64 7.98
N VAL A 156 9.46 -18.63 7.82
CA VAL A 156 10.90 -18.72 8.12
C VAL A 156 11.23 -18.10 9.48
N ASN A 157 10.61 -16.98 9.84
CA ASN A 157 10.90 -16.25 11.07
C ASN A 157 9.67 -15.79 11.87
N ASN A 158 8.46 -16.22 11.48
CA ASN A 158 7.19 -15.85 12.13
C ASN A 158 6.91 -14.33 12.21
N GLN A 159 7.51 -13.52 11.34
CA GLN A 159 7.19 -12.09 11.20
C GLN A 159 6.18 -11.87 10.08
N VAL A 160 5.48 -10.73 10.09
CA VAL A 160 4.60 -10.33 8.98
C VAL A 160 5.48 -9.86 7.81
N LEU A 161 5.38 -10.56 6.69
CA LEU A 161 5.88 -10.18 5.36
C LEU A 161 4.88 -9.25 4.69
#